data_AF-A0A2M7KKL7-F1
#
_entry.id   AF-A0A2M7KKL7-F1
#
_cell.length_a   1.000
_cell.length_b   1.000
_cell.length_c   1.000
_cell.angle_alpha   90.00
_cell.angle_beta   90.00
_cell.angle_gamma   90.00
#
_symmetry.space_group_name_H-M   'P 1'
#
loop_
_entity.id
_entity.type
_entity.pdbx_description
1 polymer ?
#
loop_
_entity_poly.entity_id
_entity_poly.type
_entity_poly.pdbx_seq_one_letter_code
_entity_poly.pdbx_strand_id
1 'polypeptide(L)'
;MPYVIAHALAEDTRWQIRNGMRATDYDCLQGYWAVMGPTDYVLGRLLWETDATTEDLLNEFYSAFGPLGETVRAYYDYWEDFTARLNGAPLFADHKRNERKAAYPALYTEEAFSKAHALLAEADPVLATASTEERERFRNVELGLTHAELMVEALKAGKIMATDAGKKLMAFRREIAPRNGANVYFLTDKEIGYRLFE
;
A
#
# COMPACT_ATOMS: atom_id res chain seq x y z
N MET A 1 0.17 -2.90 -5.05
CA MET A 1 -1.22 -3.26 -4.70
C MET A 1 -1.37 -3.09 -3.20
N PRO A 2 -2.50 -2.58 -2.69
CA PRO A 2 -2.74 -2.43 -1.26
C PRO A 2 -2.53 -3.73 -0.50
N TYR A 3 -1.66 -3.71 0.50
CA TYR A 3 -1.38 -4.86 1.36
C TYR A 3 -1.20 -4.31 2.77
N VAL A 4 -2.31 -4.18 3.49
CA VAL A 4 -2.39 -3.44 4.75
C VAL A 4 -2.51 -4.45 5.87
N ILE A 5 -1.65 -4.32 6.88
CA ILE A 5 -1.57 -5.26 8.01
C ILE A 5 -1.25 -4.51 9.32
N ALA A 6 -1.70 -3.26 9.46
CA ALA A 6 -1.31 -2.38 10.55
C ALA A 6 -1.59 -2.98 11.93
N HIS A 7 -2.76 -3.58 12.13
CA HIS A 7 -3.17 -4.20 13.38
C HIS A 7 -2.35 -5.46 13.69
N ALA A 8 -2.27 -6.38 12.73
CA ALA A 8 -1.53 -7.63 12.90
C ALA A 8 -0.03 -7.37 13.14
N LEU A 9 0.56 -6.44 12.38
CA LEU A 9 1.95 -6.02 12.56
C LEU A 9 2.19 -5.43 13.95
N ALA A 10 1.30 -4.57 14.41
CA ALA A 10 1.41 -3.96 15.73
C ALA A 10 1.27 -4.98 16.86
N GLU A 11 0.38 -5.96 16.72
CA GLU A 11 0.24 -7.08 17.67
C GLU A 11 1.55 -7.86 17.79
N ASP A 12 2.08 -8.33 16.66
CA ASP A 12 3.33 -9.10 16.62
C ASP A 12 4.50 -8.30 17.18
N THR A 13 4.64 -7.04 16.76
CA THR A 13 5.73 -6.16 17.19
C THR A 13 5.67 -5.90 18.70
N ARG A 14 4.48 -5.60 19.26
CA ARG A 14 4.32 -5.45 20.70
C ARG A 14 4.64 -6.73 21.46
N TRP A 15 4.21 -7.89 20.94
CA TRP A 15 4.53 -9.17 21.55
C TRP A 15 6.05 -9.36 21.60
N GLN A 16 6.76 -9.10 20.50
CA GLN A 16 8.21 -9.20 20.43
C GLN A 16 8.91 -8.25 21.42
N ILE A 17 8.48 -6.99 21.50
CA ILE A 17 8.99 -6.00 22.46
C ILE A 17 8.85 -6.51 23.90
N ARG A 18 7.65 -6.95 24.28
CA ARG A 18 7.36 -7.47 25.63
C ARG A 18 8.15 -8.74 25.97
N ASN A 19 8.58 -9.48 24.95
CA ASN A 19 9.38 -10.71 25.10
C ASN A 19 10.89 -10.48 24.90
N GLY A 20 11.35 -9.23 24.98
CA GLY A 20 12.78 -8.91 25.05
C GLY A 20 13.45 -8.60 23.71
N MET A 21 12.68 -8.30 22.65
CA MET A 21 13.25 -7.70 21.44
C MET A 21 13.93 -6.37 21.78
N ARG A 22 15.17 -6.20 21.30
CA ARG A 22 15.99 -5.00 21.57
C ARG A 22 16.33 -4.19 20.33
N ALA A 23 16.21 -4.81 19.15
CA ALA A 23 16.53 -4.20 17.88
C ALA A 23 15.78 -4.92 16.77
N THR A 24 15.54 -4.20 15.68
CA THR A 24 14.93 -4.71 14.45
C THR A 24 15.76 -4.26 13.25
N ASP A 25 15.83 -5.11 12.23
CA ASP A 25 16.39 -4.78 10.92
C ASP A 25 15.34 -5.12 9.87
N TYR A 26 14.92 -4.13 9.07
CA TYR A 26 13.88 -4.28 8.06
C TYR A 26 14.48 -4.02 6.67
N ASP A 27 14.62 -5.07 5.87
CA ASP A 27 15.06 -5.01 4.47
C ASP A 27 13.89 -4.82 3.47
N CYS A 28 12.67 -4.70 3.99
CA CYS A 28 11.42 -4.72 3.23
C CYS A 28 10.61 -3.42 3.30
N LEU A 29 11.11 -2.37 3.96
CA LEU A 29 10.53 -1.03 3.98
C LEU A 29 10.82 -0.27 2.69
N GLN A 30 10.13 -0.70 1.64
CA GLN A 30 10.43 -0.24 0.29
C GLN A 30 9.80 1.12 -0.01
N GLY A 31 9.05 1.79 0.88
CA GLY A 31 8.48 3.11 0.58
C GLY A 31 7.20 3.03 -0.26
N TYR A 32 6.34 2.06 0.04
CA TYR A 32 5.04 1.87 -0.60
C TYR A 32 3.93 2.70 0.08
N TRP A 33 4.22 3.96 0.38
CA TRP A 33 3.40 4.81 1.26
C TRP A 33 1.92 4.89 0.86
N ALA A 34 1.63 5.02 -0.43
CA ALA A 34 0.28 5.14 -0.97
C ALA A 34 -0.58 3.86 -0.86
N VAL A 35 0.04 2.71 -0.58
CA VAL A 35 -0.63 1.40 -0.53
C VAL A 35 -0.39 0.66 0.79
N MET A 36 0.56 1.11 1.61
CA MET A 36 0.92 0.54 2.92
C MET A 36 1.08 1.60 4.02
N GLY A 37 0.75 2.87 3.75
CA GLY A 37 0.98 4.01 4.64
C GLY A 37 0.70 3.78 6.12
N PRO A 38 -0.51 3.34 6.53
CA PRO A 38 -0.79 3.10 7.95
C PRO A 38 0.07 1.98 8.54
N THR A 39 0.40 0.94 7.76
CA THR A 39 1.29 -0.15 8.21
C THR A 39 2.71 0.36 8.46
N ASP A 40 3.28 1.11 7.51
CA ASP A 40 4.63 1.67 7.63
C ASP A 40 4.70 2.69 8.78
N TYR A 41 3.65 3.52 8.92
CA TYR A 41 3.56 4.51 9.98
C TYR A 41 3.46 3.89 11.37
N VAL A 42 2.54 2.93 11.55
CA VAL A 42 2.36 2.22 12.83
C VAL A 42 3.65 1.52 13.23
N LEU A 43 4.33 0.85 12.30
CA LEU A 43 5.62 0.22 12.59
C LEU A 43 6.65 1.24 13.09
N GLY A 44 6.87 2.31 12.31
CA GLY A 44 7.86 3.32 12.64
C GLY A 44 7.58 4.00 13.99
N ARG A 45 6.31 4.33 14.26
CA ARG A 45 5.91 4.95 15.53
C ARG A 45 6.00 3.99 16.70
N LEU A 46 5.63 2.73 16.54
CA LEU A 46 5.68 1.73 17.61
C LEU A 46 7.11 1.35 18.02
N LEU A 47 8.07 1.41 17.09
CA LEU A 47 9.49 1.22 17.41
C LEU A 47 10.09 2.40 18.18
N TRP A 48 9.44 3.57 18.14
CA TRP A 48 9.83 4.76 18.88
C TRP A 48 9.12 4.88 20.22
N GLU A 49 7.80 4.72 20.21
CA GLU A 49 6.92 4.78 21.38
C GLU A 49 6.26 3.41 21.57
N THR A 50 6.93 2.54 22.32
CA THR A 50 6.58 1.12 22.41
C THR A 50 5.29 0.85 23.20
N ASP A 51 4.84 1.82 24.01
CA ASP A 51 3.64 1.71 24.82
C ASP A 51 2.39 2.28 24.13
N ALA A 52 2.53 2.92 22.96
CA ALA A 52 1.39 3.42 22.19
C ALA A 52 0.44 2.29 21.76
N THR A 53 -0.86 2.57 21.79
CA THR A 53 -1.86 1.63 21.26
C THR A 53 -1.93 1.74 19.73
N THR A 54 -2.37 0.66 19.05
CA THR A 54 -2.57 0.71 17.59
C THR A 54 -3.53 1.83 17.20
N GLU A 55 -4.63 1.99 17.96
CA GLU A 55 -5.65 3.00 17.67
C GLU A 55 -5.11 4.42 17.81
N ASP A 56 -4.30 4.71 18.83
CA ASP A 56 -3.71 6.04 18.98
C ASP A 56 -2.82 6.38 17.79
N LEU A 57 -2.01 5.42 17.33
CA LEU A 57 -1.14 5.61 16.17
C LEU A 57 -1.91 5.74 14.86
N LEU A 58 -2.97 4.96 14.66
CA LEU A 58 -3.83 5.09 13.49
C LEU A 58 -4.60 6.41 13.51
N ASN A 59 -5.12 6.84 14.66
CA ASN A 59 -5.75 8.14 14.83
C ASN A 59 -4.77 9.28 14.51
N GLU A 60 -3.52 9.19 14.99
CA GLU A 60 -2.44 10.13 14.65
C GLU A 60 -2.22 10.17 13.13
N PHE A 61 -2.10 9.01 12.48
CA PHE A 61 -1.92 8.90 11.02
C PHE A 61 -3.08 9.55 10.23
N TYR A 62 -4.32 9.19 10.55
CA TYR A 62 -5.49 9.69 9.81
C TYR A 62 -5.76 11.18 10.06
N SER A 63 -5.36 11.70 11.23
CA SER A 63 -5.47 13.14 11.52
C SER A 63 -4.71 14.03 10.52
N ALA A 64 -3.64 13.51 9.90
CA ALA A 64 -2.86 14.23 8.90
C ALA A 64 -3.63 14.52 7.59
N PHE A 65 -4.79 13.90 7.39
CA PHE A 65 -5.67 14.11 6.24
C PHE A 65 -6.80 15.11 6.55
N GLY A 66 -6.88 15.64 7.77
CA GLY A 66 -7.88 16.62 8.19
C GLY A 66 -9.31 16.10 7.94
N PRO A 67 -10.16 16.85 7.23
CA PRO A 67 -11.55 16.44 6.99
C PRO A 67 -11.68 15.18 6.12
N LEU A 68 -10.60 14.74 5.46
CA LEU A 68 -10.56 13.53 4.62
C LEU A 68 -10.18 12.28 5.43
N GLY A 69 -9.81 12.44 6.71
CA GLY A 69 -9.25 11.36 7.54
C GLY A 69 -10.14 10.13 7.66
N GLU A 70 -11.44 10.32 7.90
CA GLU A 70 -12.38 9.19 8.03
C GLU A 70 -12.59 8.44 6.70
N THR A 71 -12.62 9.15 5.57
CA THR A 71 -12.67 8.51 4.25
C THR A 71 -11.42 7.67 3.99
N VAL A 72 -10.24 8.21 4.33
CA VAL A 72 -8.96 7.50 4.17
C VAL A 72 -8.87 6.30 5.12
N ARG A 73 -9.40 6.42 6.34
CA ARG A 73 -9.51 5.29 7.27
C ARG A 73 -10.36 4.18 6.67
N ALA A 74 -11.59 4.48 6.25
CA ALA A 74 -12.50 3.49 5.67
C ALA A 74 -11.88 2.77 4.44
N TYR A 75 -11.15 3.50 3.60
CA TYR A 75 -10.39 2.93 2.48
C TYR A 75 -9.32 1.92 2.96
N TYR A 76 -8.51 2.27 3.95
CA TYR A 76 -7.43 1.40 4.42
C TYR A 76 -7.95 0.23 5.26
N ASP A 77 -8.99 0.43 6.08
CA ASP A 77 -9.67 -0.64 6.83
C ASP A 77 -10.21 -1.70 5.87
N TYR A 78 -10.82 -1.27 4.76
CA TYR A 78 -11.27 -2.17 3.70
C TYR A 78 -10.13 -3.04 3.13
N TRP A 79 -8.96 -2.45 2.87
CA TRP A 79 -7.81 -3.17 2.36
C TRP A 79 -7.12 -4.05 3.42
N GLU A 80 -7.19 -3.67 4.68
CA GLU A 80 -6.72 -4.49 5.79
C GLU A 80 -7.60 -5.74 5.96
N ASP A 81 -8.92 -5.57 5.96
CA ASP A 81 -9.89 -6.68 5.94
C ASP A 81 -9.72 -7.57 4.70
N PHE A 82 -9.44 -6.97 3.54
CA PHE A 82 -9.11 -7.71 2.34
C PHE A 82 -7.83 -8.55 2.54
N THR A 83 -6.77 -7.97 3.08
CA THR A 83 -5.48 -8.63 3.31
C THR A 83 -5.58 -9.74 4.35
N ALA A 84 -6.30 -9.53 5.45
CA ALA A 84 -6.56 -10.54 6.47
C ALA A 84 -7.25 -11.78 5.87
N ARG A 85 -8.22 -11.58 4.96
CA ARG A 85 -8.90 -12.67 4.25
C ARG A 85 -7.99 -13.38 3.24
N LEU A 86 -7.01 -12.69 2.63
CA LEU A 86 -6.04 -13.34 1.75
C LEU A 86 -5.25 -14.43 2.47
N ASN A 87 -4.85 -14.20 3.71
CA ASN A 87 -4.10 -15.20 4.49
C ASN A 87 -4.89 -16.51 4.70
N GLY A 88 -6.23 -16.46 4.67
CA GLY A 88 -7.10 -17.64 4.72
C GLY A 88 -7.48 -18.21 3.34
N ALA A 89 -7.12 -17.56 2.24
CA ALA A 89 -7.49 -18.01 0.89
C ALA A 89 -6.56 -19.16 0.43
N PRO A 90 -7.08 -20.29 -0.06
CA PRO A 90 -6.25 -21.42 -0.52
C PRO A 90 -5.24 -21.03 -1.61
N LEU A 91 -5.63 -20.11 -2.50
CA LEU A 91 -4.78 -19.54 -3.56
C LEU A 91 -3.57 -18.74 -3.03
N PHE A 92 -3.54 -18.44 -1.73
CA PHE A 92 -2.47 -17.71 -1.09
C PHE A 92 -1.78 -18.55 0.01
N ALA A 93 -2.54 -19.17 0.92
CA ALA A 93 -2.02 -19.94 2.04
C ALA A 93 -1.14 -21.13 1.59
N ASP A 94 -1.64 -21.92 0.64
CA ASP A 94 -1.03 -23.20 0.25
C ASP A 94 0.06 -23.07 -0.83
N HIS A 95 0.19 -21.87 -1.39
CA HIS A 95 1.01 -21.62 -2.57
C HIS A 95 2.37 -21.02 -2.21
N LYS A 96 3.42 -21.37 -2.97
CA LYS A 96 4.74 -20.75 -2.87
C LYS A 96 4.72 -19.34 -3.47
N ARG A 97 5.75 -18.55 -3.18
CA ARG A 97 5.85 -17.12 -3.58
C ARG A 97 5.50 -16.86 -5.05
N ASN A 98 5.95 -17.68 -5.99
CA ASN A 98 5.69 -17.47 -7.42
C ASN A 98 4.25 -17.77 -7.81
N GLU A 99 3.63 -18.76 -7.18
CA GLU A 99 2.23 -19.13 -7.40
C GLU A 99 1.29 -18.07 -6.79
N ARG A 100 1.62 -17.55 -5.59
CA ARG A 100 0.91 -16.39 -5.00
C ARG A 100 0.94 -15.17 -5.93
N LYS A 101 2.08 -14.90 -6.56
CA LYS A 101 2.20 -13.80 -7.53
C LYS A 101 1.29 -13.99 -8.73
N ALA A 102 1.17 -15.22 -9.24
CA ALA A 102 0.28 -15.55 -10.34
C ALA A 102 -1.20 -15.48 -9.94
N ALA A 103 -1.53 -15.66 -8.65
CA ALA A 103 -2.88 -15.57 -8.12
C ALA A 103 -3.37 -14.12 -7.95
N TYR A 104 -2.48 -13.13 -7.85
CA TYR A 104 -2.89 -11.74 -7.58
C TYR A 104 -3.97 -11.19 -8.51
N PRO A 105 -3.91 -11.39 -9.85
CA PRO A 105 -4.99 -10.93 -10.72
C PRO A 105 -6.35 -11.57 -10.49
N ALA A 106 -6.39 -12.78 -9.92
CA ALA A 106 -7.63 -13.46 -9.55
C ALA A 106 -8.15 -12.99 -8.18
N LEU A 107 -7.28 -12.47 -7.32
CA LEU A 107 -7.61 -12.00 -5.97
C LEU A 107 -8.03 -10.51 -5.97
N TYR A 108 -7.31 -9.67 -6.70
CA TYR A 108 -7.62 -8.24 -6.85
C TYR A 108 -8.59 -8.05 -8.02
N THR A 109 -9.87 -8.32 -7.76
CA THR A 109 -10.94 -8.28 -8.75
C THR A 109 -11.37 -6.85 -9.09
N GLU A 110 -12.09 -6.69 -10.20
CA GLU A 110 -12.74 -5.43 -10.56
C GLU A 110 -13.72 -4.95 -9.47
N GLU A 111 -14.46 -5.87 -8.85
CA GLU A 111 -15.34 -5.57 -7.71
C GLU A 111 -14.53 -5.00 -6.53
N ALA A 112 -13.36 -5.59 -6.23
CA ALA A 112 -12.54 -5.12 -5.14
C ALA A 112 -12.03 -3.69 -5.35
N PHE A 113 -11.64 -3.35 -6.59
CA PHE A 113 -11.23 -2.00 -6.96
C PHE A 113 -12.42 -1.03 -7.02
N SER A 114 -13.56 -1.45 -7.58
CA SER A 114 -14.77 -0.63 -7.63
C SER A 114 -15.22 -0.19 -6.24
N LYS A 115 -15.20 -1.11 -5.26
CA LYS A 115 -15.49 -0.78 -3.86
C LYS A 115 -14.49 0.24 -3.27
N ALA A 116 -13.21 0.07 -3.56
CA ALA A 116 -12.18 1.01 -3.10
C ALA A 116 -12.33 2.42 -3.70
N HIS A 117 -12.65 2.52 -4.99
CA HIS A 117 -12.97 3.79 -5.64
C HIS A 117 -14.22 4.44 -5.04
N ALA A 118 -15.27 3.65 -4.77
CA ALA A 118 -16.49 4.14 -4.15
C ALA A 118 -16.21 4.75 -2.76
N LEU A 119 -15.38 4.10 -1.94
CA LEU A 119 -14.96 4.63 -0.64
C LEU A 119 -14.21 5.96 -0.80
N LEU A 120 -13.25 6.06 -1.72
CA LEU A 120 -12.51 7.32 -1.93
C LEU A 120 -13.41 8.44 -2.46
N ALA A 121 -14.42 8.13 -3.28
CA ALA A 121 -15.38 9.12 -3.78
C ALA A 121 -16.25 9.75 -2.67
N GLU A 122 -16.37 9.12 -1.49
CA GLU A 122 -17.06 9.71 -0.34
C GLU A 122 -16.38 10.98 0.20
N ALA A 123 -15.13 11.24 -0.21
CA ALA A 123 -14.41 12.48 0.13
C ALA A 123 -14.94 13.72 -0.63
N ASP A 124 -15.64 13.55 -1.75
CA ASP A 124 -16.06 14.65 -2.64
C ASP A 124 -16.71 15.84 -1.92
N PRO A 125 -17.64 15.65 -0.95
CA PRO A 125 -18.30 16.75 -0.25
C PRO A 125 -17.36 17.60 0.60
N VAL A 126 -16.23 17.06 1.04
CA VAL A 126 -15.32 17.69 2.00
C VAL A 126 -13.96 18.09 1.38
N LEU A 127 -13.68 17.70 0.13
CA LEU A 127 -12.45 18.07 -0.59
C LEU A 127 -12.20 19.60 -0.64
N ALA A 128 -13.26 20.39 -0.79
CA ALA A 128 -13.17 21.84 -0.83
C ALA A 128 -12.77 22.46 0.54
N THR A 129 -13.05 21.76 1.64
CA THR A 129 -12.72 22.21 3.00
C THR A 129 -11.33 21.81 3.46
N ALA A 130 -10.71 20.84 2.78
CA ALA A 130 -9.34 20.43 3.06
C ALA A 130 -8.34 21.52 2.67
N SER A 131 -7.20 21.55 3.35
CA SER A 131 -6.00 22.30 2.91
C SER A 131 -5.41 21.70 1.63
N THR A 132 -4.47 22.42 1.03
CA THR A 132 -3.74 21.92 -0.14
C THR A 132 -2.92 20.68 0.22
N GLU A 133 -2.26 20.69 1.38
CA GLU A 133 -1.44 19.59 1.86
C GLU A 133 -2.27 18.33 2.14
N GLU A 134 -3.45 18.47 2.75
CA GLU A 134 -4.37 17.36 2.99
C GLU A 134 -4.88 16.75 1.68
N ARG A 135 -5.26 17.59 0.71
CA ARG A 135 -5.63 17.12 -0.64
C ARG A 135 -4.48 16.41 -1.35
N GLU A 136 -3.25 16.89 -1.22
CA GLU A 136 -2.10 16.23 -1.84
C GLU A 136 -1.77 14.88 -1.19
N ARG A 137 -1.93 14.76 0.13
CA ARG A 137 -1.82 13.45 0.81
C ARG A 137 -2.92 12.50 0.32
N PHE A 138 -4.16 12.97 0.25
CA PHE A 138 -5.28 12.19 -0.28
C PHE A 138 -5.04 11.75 -1.72
N ARG A 139 -4.55 12.67 -2.57
CA ARG A 139 -4.21 12.37 -3.97
C ARG A 139 -3.19 11.24 -4.09
N ASN A 140 -2.23 11.15 -3.17
CA ASN A 140 -1.28 10.04 -3.18
C ASN A 140 -1.98 8.68 -2.95
N VAL A 141 -3.03 8.62 -2.13
CA VAL A 141 -3.85 7.41 -1.93
C VAL A 141 -4.55 7.00 -3.22
N GLU A 142 -5.19 7.95 -3.92
CA GLU A 142 -5.84 7.70 -5.22
C GLU A 142 -4.86 7.17 -6.28
N LEU A 143 -3.66 7.75 -6.33
CA LEU A 143 -2.59 7.31 -7.23
C LEU A 143 -2.10 5.90 -6.87
N GLY A 144 -2.06 5.55 -5.58
CA GLY A 144 -1.77 4.20 -5.11
C GLY A 144 -2.78 3.17 -5.60
N LEU A 145 -4.07 3.51 -5.55
CA LEU A 145 -5.15 2.66 -6.07
C LEU A 145 -5.02 2.47 -7.59
N THR A 146 -4.82 3.58 -8.32
CA THR A 146 -4.62 3.55 -9.78
C THR A 146 -3.40 2.70 -10.17
N HIS A 147 -2.29 2.83 -9.43
CA HIS A 147 -1.10 1.99 -9.64
C HIS A 147 -1.41 0.51 -9.49
N ALA A 148 -2.20 0.16 -8.47
CA ALA A 148 -2.58 -1.21 -8.18
C ALA A 148 -3.43 -1.85 -9.28
N GLU A 149 -4.36 -1.10 -9.85
CA GLU A 149 -5.16 -1.55 -11.01
C GLU A 149 -4.27 -1.81 -12.23
N LEU A 150 -3.40 -0.85 -12.57
CA LEU A 150 -2.46 -1.00 -13.67
C LEU A 150 -1.48 -2.17 -13.46
N MET A 151 -1.10 -2.43 -12.21
CA MET A 151 -0.30 -3.59 -11.84
C MET A 151 -1.03 -4.90 -12.10
N VAL A 152 -2.31 -5.00 -11.73
CA VAL A 152 -3.12 -6.19 -11.98
C VAL A 152 -3.27 -6.43 -13.48
N GLU A 153 -3.57 -5.39 -14.26
CA GLU A 153 -3.70 -5.50 -15.72
C GLU A 153 -2.39 -5.93 -16.38
N ALA A 154 -1.26 -5.37 -15.94
CA ALA A 154 0.05 -5.79 -16.43
C ALA A 154 0.37 -7.26 -16.07
N LEU A 155 0.00 -7.71 -14.87
CA LEU A 155 0.17 -9.10 -14.44
C LEU A 155 -0.71 -10.06 -15.25
N LYS A 156 -1.96 -9.71 -15.56
CA LYS A 156 -2.85 -10.49 -16.44
C LYS A 156 -2.25 -10.67 -17.83
N ALA A 157 -1.62 -9.62 -18.36
CA ALA A 157 -0.98 -9.65 -19.68
C ALA A 157 0.32 -10.48 -19.72
N GLY A 158 0.86 -10.90 -18.57
CA GLY A 158 2.00 -11.79 -18.48
C GLY A 158 3.34 -11.07 -18.56
N LYS A 159 4.05 -11.11 -19.70
CA LYS A 159 5.38 -10.49 -19.86
C LYS A 159 5.30 -8.97 -19.78
N ILE A 160 5.16 -8.41 -18.58
CA ILE A 160 4.84 -7.01 -18.25
C ILE A 160 5.51 -6.04 -19.23
N MET A 161 6.84 -6.05 -19.33
CA MET A 161 7.62 -5.09 -20.15
C MET A 161 7.37 -5.18 -21.66
N ALA A 162 6.84 -6.29 -22.16
CA ALA A 162 6.57 -6.51 -23.58
C ALA A 162 5.12 -6.21 -23.98
N THR A 163 4.26 -5.87 -23.01
CA THR A 163 2.81 -5.70 -23.21
C THR A 163 2.41 -4.23 -23.16
N ASP A 164 1.33 -3.85 -23.83
CA ASP A 164 0.82 -2.48 -23.76
C ASP A 164 0.31 -2.13 -22.36
N ALA A 165 -0.24 -3.11 -21.63
CA ALA A 165 -0.62 -2.95 -20.22
C ALA A 165 0.59 -2.60 -19.34
N GLY A 166 1.72 -3.30 -19.50
CA GLY A 166 2.94 -2.96 -18.77
C GLY A 166 3.56 -1.64 -19.20
N LYS A 167 3.54 -1.27 -20.49
CA LYS A 167 3.98 0.06 -20.93
C LYS A 167 3.14 1.18 -20.29
N LYS A 168 1.81 0.99 -20.20
CA LYS A 168 0.90 1.93 -19.53
C LYS A 168 1.24 2.09 -18.04
N LEU A 169 1.46 0.98 -17.35
CA LEU A 169 1.94 0.98 -15.96
C LEU A 169 3.26 1.74 -15.80
N MET A 170 4.24 1.54 -16.70
CA MET A 170 5.52 2.24 -16.64
C MET A 170 5.40 3.74 -16.91
N ALA A 171 4.56 4.13 -17.86
CA ALA A 171 4.28 5.54 -18.12
C ALA A 171 3.70 6.21 -16.87
N PHE A 172 2.70 5.58 -16.24
CA PHE A 172 2.10 6.07 -15.01
C PHE A 172 3.12 6.17 -13.86
N ARG A 173 4.00 5.19 -13.71
CA ARG A 173 5.06 5.22 -12.68
C ARG A 173 6.03 6.39 -12.85
N ARG A 174 6.41 6.72 -14.08
CA ARG A 174 7.27 7.87 -14.37
C ARG A 174 6.58 9.18 -14.04
N GLU A 175 5.28 9.27 -14.32
CA GLU A 175 4.47 10.44 -14.00
C GLU A 175 4.42 10.70 -12.49
N ILE A 176 4.21 9.66 -11.68
CA ILE A 176 4.07 9.80 -10.22
C ILE A 176 5.39 9.79 -9.44
N ALA A 177 6.53 9.49 -10.09
CA ALA A 177 7.82 9.37 -9.43
C ALA A 177 8.21 10.56 -8.54
N PRO A 178 8.01 11.83 -8.96
CA PRO A 178 8.36 12.99 -8.14
C PRO A 178 7.58 13.09 -6.81
N ARG A 179 6.43 12.41 -6.69
CA ARG A 179 5.61 12.41 -5.48
C ARG A 179 6.15 11.47 -4.39
N ASN A 180 7.01 10.51 -4.76
CA ASN A 180 7.51 9.46 -3.87
C ASN A 180 6.43 8.71 -3.07
N GLY A 181 5.17 8.72 -3.56
CA GLY A 181 4.04 8.08 -2.88
C GLY A 181 4.00 6.57 -3.10
N ALA A 182 4.60 6.06 -4.16
CA ALA A 182 4.85 4.64 -4.35
C ALA A 182 6.30 4.48 -4.75
N ASN A 183 7.00 3.50 -4.18
CA ASN A 183 8.32 3.15 -4.66
C ASN A 183 8.26 2.59 -6.08
N VAL A 184 8.53 3.51 -6.99
CA VAL A 184 8.76 3.27 -8.41
C VAL A 184 10.25 3.20 -8.72
N TYR A 185 11.14 3.54 -7.78
CA TYR A 185 12.58 3.63 -7.98
C TYR A 185 13.28 2.28 -8.09
N PHE A 186 12.89 1.27 -7.31
CA PHE A 186 13.39 -0.10 -7.50
C PHE A 186 13.05 -0.69 -8.87
N LEU A 187 12.05 -0.10 -9.53
CA LEU A 187 11.60 -0.49 -10.86
C LEU A 187 12.32 0.37 -11.88
N THR A 188 12.40 1.70 -11.72
CA THR A 188 13.11 2.58 -12.65
C THR A 188 14.62 2.36 -12.65
N ASP A 189 15.28 2.08 -11.53
CA ASP A 189 16.75 1.86 -11.50
C ASP A 189 17.15 0.48 -12.01
N LYS A 190 16.32 -0.56 -11.80
CA LYS A 190 16.50 -1.83 -12.53
C LYS A 190 16.10 -1.71 -14.01
N GLU A 191 15.24 -0.76 -14.37
CA GLU A 191 14.83 -0.48 -15.75
C GLU A 191 15.77 0.49 -16.48
N ILE A 192 16.54 1.32 -15.76
CA ILE A 192 17.60 2.23 -16.26
C ILE A 192 18.98 1.54 -16.18
N GLY A 193 19.16 0.60 -15.26
CA GLY A 193 20.45 0.09 -14.80
C GLY A 193 20.70 -1.41 -14.99
N TYR A 194 20.12 -2.09 -15.99
CA TYR A 194 20.76 -3.32 -16.54
C TYR A 194 22.00 -2.98 -17.41
N ARG A 195 22.86 -2.12 -16.86
CA ARG A 195 24.32 -2.25 -16.92
C ARG A 195 24.80 -2.41 -15.48
N LEU A 196 24.57 -3.57 -14.89
CA LEU A 196 25.15 -3.96 -13.61
C LEU A 196 25.73 -5.37 -13.75
N PHE A 197 26.64 -5.51 -14.71
CA PHE A 197 28.04 -5.94 -14.60
C PHE A 197 28.66 -5.68 -15.98
N GLU A 198 29.74 -4.91 -16.05
CA GLU A 198 30.83 -5.24 -16.98
C GLU A 198 31.65 -6.35 -16.33
#